data_AF-A0A3A9JGK0-F1
#
_entry.id   AF-A0A3A9JGK0-F1
#
_cell.length_a   1.000
_cell.length_b   1.000
_cell.length_c   1.000
_cell.angle_alpha   90.00
_cell.angle_beta   90.00
_cell.angle_gamma   90.00
#
_symmetry.space_group_name_H-M   'P 1'
#
loop_
_entity.id
_entity.type
_entity.pdbx_description
1 polymer ?
#
loop_
_entity_poly.entity_id
_entity_poly.type
_entity_poly.pdbx_seq_one_letter_code
_entity_poly.pdbx_strand_id
1 'polypeptide(L)'
;MRAIKRVLSVLFVPAVFAGLCWHFAWYAVHGPRVGSLAREAKAAEIASAKIDLAKAEAQRDSMERRVAGLRGDLIDRDQLDERARALLNMVGKDEFVAPYGPGKQLF
;
A
#
# COMPACT_ATOMS: atom_id res chain seq x y z
N MET A 1 -37.74 63.34 15.42
CA MET A 1 -37.76 61.85 15.60
C MET A 1 -38.09 61.04 14.34
N ARG A 2 -38.94 61.51 13.40
CA ARG A 2 -39.33 60.71 12.21
C ARG A 2 -38.21 60.48 11.18
N ALA A 3 -37.32 61.45 10.98
CA ALA A 3 -36.19 61.33 10.06
C ALA A 3 -35.17 60.27 10.51
N ILE A 4 -34.84 60.24 11.80
CA ILE A 4 -33.94 59.23 12.39
C ILE A 4 -34.50 57.81 12.20
N LYS A 5 -35.81 57.62 12.41
CA LYS A 5 -36.48 56.32 12.20
C LYS A 5 -36.37 55.82 10.76
N ARG A 6 -36.47 56.74 9.79
CA ARG A 6 -36.37 56.44 8.35
C ARG A 6 -34.95 56.13 7.91
N VAL A 7 -33.97 56.88 8.44
CA VAL A 7 -32.54 56.61 8.19
C VAL A 7 -32.15 55.26 8.78
N LEU A 8 -32.59 54.96 10.01
CA LEU A 8 -32.33 53.68 10.66
C LEU A 8 -32.97 52.50 9.90
N SER A 9 -34.19 52.66 9.39
CA SER A 9 -34.85 51.60 8.59
C SER A 9 -34.17 51.36 7.23
N VAL A 10 -33.56 52.39 6.63
CA VAL A 10 -32.86 52.28 5.34
C VAL A 10 -31.46 51.69 5.52
N LEU A 11 -30.76 52.02 6.60
CA LEU A 11 -29.41 51.51 6.90
C LEU A 11 -29.38 50.12 7.51
N PHE A 12 -30.52 49.61 8.01
CA PHE A 12 -30.60 48.29 8.62
C PHE A 12 -30.23 47.17 7.63
N VAL A 13 -30.78 47.20 6.41
CA VAL A 13 -30.55 46.15 5.41
C VAL A 13 -29.07 46.13 4.94
N PRO A 14 -28.45 47.26 4.54
CA PRO A 14 -27.02 47.29 4.20
C PRO A 14 -26.11 46.82 5.33
N ALA A 15 -26.43 47.17 6.58
CA ALA A 15 -25.62 46.78 7.74
C ALA A 15 -25.65 45.26 7.98
N VAL A 16 -26.82 44.63 7.83
CA VAL A 16 -26.95 43.17 7.93
C VAL A 16 -26.16 42.47 6.82
N PHE A 17 -26.26 42.96 5.58
CA PHE A 17 -25.48 42.42 4.47
C PHE A 17 -23.97 42.59 4.65
N ALA A 18 -23.51 43.74 5.15
CA ALA A 18 -22.11 43.97 5.46
C ALA A 18 -21.62 43.01 6.57
N GLY A 19 -22.42 42.75 7.59
CA GLY A 19 -22.12 41.77 8.64
C GLY A 19 -22.05 40.33 8.10
N LEU A 20 -22.96 39.95 7.20
CA LEU A 20 -22.91 38.67 6.49
C LEU A 20 -21.66 38.56 5.64
N CYS A 21 -21.32 39.56 4.83
CA CYS A 21 -20.10 39.59 4.04
C CYS A 21 -18.85 39.49 4.91
N TRP A 22 -18.80 40.21 6.04
CA TRP A 22 -17.72 40.09 7.01
C TRP A 22 -17.62 38.68 7.58
N HIS A 23 -18.74 38.09 7.99
CA HIS A 23 -18.78 36.73 8.52
C HIS A 23 -18.29 35.71 7.48
N PHE A 24 -18.77 35.81 6.24
CA PHE A 24 -18.31 34.94 5.15
C PHE A 24 -16.85 35.17 4.78
N ALA A 25 -16.35 36.41 4.82
CA ALA A 25 -14.94 36.70 4.59
C ALA A 25 -14.06 36.10 5.70
N TRP A 26 -14.45 36.29 6.96
CA TRP A 26 -13.77 35.69 8.11
C TRP A 26 -13.78 34.15 8.02
N TYR A 27 -14.94 33.57 7.69
CA TYR A 27 -15.13 32.13 7.54
C TYR A 27 -14.44 31.58 6.27
N ALA A 28 -14.26 32.38 5.22
CA ALA A 28 -13.47 31.98 4.06
C ALA A 28 -11.97 31.92 4.40
N VAL A 29 -11.49 32.78 5.30
CA VAL A 29 -10.09 32.77 5.76
C VAL A 29 -9.83 31.67 6.79
N HIS A 30 -10.77 31.44 7.72
CA HIS A 30 -10.61 30.47 8.83
C HIS A 30 -11.33 29.14 8.58
N GLY A 31 -12.02 29.00 7.47
CA GLY A 31 -12.83 27.83 7.16
C GLY A 31 -11.95 26.64 6.81
N PRO A 32 -12.22 25.45 7.37
CA PRO A 32 -11.40 24.25 7.18
C PRO A 32 -11.31 23.73 5.72
N ARG A 33 -11.97 24.40 4.76
CA ARG A 33 -12.06 23.95 3.35
C ARG A 33 -11.40 24.88 2.32
N VAL A 34 -11.00 26.10 2.67
CA VAL A 34 -10.69 27.13 1.64
C VAL A 34 -9.20 27.33 1.37
N GLY A 35 -8.27 26.87 2.23
CA GLY A 35 -6.84 27.03 1.94
C GLY A 35 -5.93 26.08 2.73
N SER A 36 -4.98 25.48 2.01
CA SER A 36 -3.85 24.64 2.45
C SER A 36 -4.12 23.39 3.29
N LEU A 37 -4.79 23.46 4.45
CA LEU A 37 -4.77 22.35 5.43
C LEU A 37 -5.49 21.07 4.95
N ALA A 38 -6.66 21.20 4.32
CA ALA A 38 -7.37 20.03 3.77
C ALA A 38 -6.64 19.42 2.56
N ARG A 39 -5.88 20.24 1.82
CA ARG A 39 -5.08 19.79 0.69
C ARG A 39 -3.83 19.07 1.16
N GLU A 40 -3.21 19.54 2.24
CA GLU A 40 -2.06 18.90 2.88
C GLU A 40 -2.43 17.57 3.51
N ALA A 41 -3.56 17.49 4.23
CA ALA A 41 -4.05 16.22 4.77
C ALA A 41 -4.35 15.21 3.66
N LYS A 42 -4.97 15.66 2.56
CA LYS A 42 -5.22 14.81 1.38
C LYS A 42 -3.93 14.45 0.64
N ALA A 43 -2.96 15.35 0.58
CA ALA A 43 -1.66 15.07 -0.04
C ALA A 43 -0.86 14.04 0.78
N ALA A 44 -0.92 14.11 2.11
CA ALA A 44 -0.32 13.13 3.01
C ALA A 44 -0.96 11.75 2.84
N GLU A 45 -2.30 11.68 2.75
CA GLU A 45 -3.05 10.44 2.49
C GLU A 45 -2.72 9.83 1.11
N ILE A 46 -2.56 10.67 0.08
CA ILE A 46 -2.11 10.23 -1.25
C ILE A 46 -0.66 9.73 -1.20
N ALA A 47 0.21 10.40 -0.45
CA ALA A 47 1.61 9.99 -0.32
C ALA A 47 1.73 8.65 0.41
N SER A 48 0.99 8.42 1.49
CA SER A 48 0.96 7.13 2.19
C SER A 48 0.41 6.02 1.30
N ALA A 49 -0.70 6.28 0.58
CA ALA A 49 -1.29 5.30 -0.33
C ALA A 49 -0.32 4.89 -1.46
N LYS A 50 0.47 5.83 -1.98
CA LYS A 50 1.51 5.53 -2.99
C LYS A 50 2.64 4.66 -2.44
N ILE A 51 3.05 4.87 -1.19
CA ILE A 51 4.07 4.05 -0.54
C ILE A 51 3.56 2.61 -0.38
N ASP A 52 2.31 2.45 0.04
CA ASP A 52 1.73 1.13 0.23
C ASP A 52 1.51 0.40 -1.10
N LEU A 53 1.13 1.12 -2.15
CA LEU A 53 1.07 0.58 -3.51
C LEU A 53 2.45 0.07 -3.96
N ALA A 54 3.51 0.88 -3.81
CA ALA A 54 4.86 0.49 -4.21
C ALA A 54 5.35 -0.75 -3.43
N LYS A 55 5.02 -0.87 -2.14
CA LYS A 55 5.32 -2.06 -1.34
C LYS A 55 4.57 -3.29 -1.85
N ALA A 56 3.28 -3.14 -2.16
CA ALA A 56 2.46 -4.24 -2.67
C ALA A 56 2.94 -4.71 -4.05
N GLU A 57 3.32 -3.78 -4.93
CA GLU A 57 3.90 -4.10 -6.24
C GLU A 57 5.24 -4.83 -6.10
N ALA A 58 6.13 -4.37 -5.22
CA ALA A 58 7.40 -5.05 -4.97
C ALA A 58 7.20 -6.48 -4.44
N GLN A 59 6.20 -6.69 -3.56
CA GLN A 59 5.84 -8.02 -3.08
C GLN A 59 5.30 -8.89 -4.22
N ARG A 60 4.38 -8.37 -5.03
CA ARG A 60 3.85 -9.08 -6.20
C ARG A 60 4.98 -9.50 -7.14
N ASP A 61 5.88 -8.60 -7.50
CA ASP A 61 6.98 -8.89 -8.42
C ASP A 61 7.97 -9.92 -7.84
N SER A 62 8.18 -9.93 -6.52
CA SER A 62 8.97 -10.98 -5.86
C SER A 62 8.29 -12.35 -5.93
N MET A 63 6.97 -12.39 -5.73
CA MET A 63 6.19 -13.63 -5.81
C MET A 63 6.08 -14.11 -7.25
N GLU A 64 5.90 -13.21 -8.20
CA GLU A 64 5.83 -13.52 -9.62
C GLU A 64 7.16 -14.11 -10.10
N ARG A 65 8.31 -13.58 -9.69
CA ARG A 65 9.61 -14.21 -9.95
C ARG A 65 9.74 -15.62 -9.35
N ARG A 66 9.25 -15.82 -8.12
CA ARG A 66 9.25 -17.15 -7.48
C ARG A 66 8.32 -18.13 -8.20
N VAL A 67 7.12 -17.69 -8.57
CA VAL A 67 6.14 -18.50 -9.30
C VAL A 67 6.63 -18.79 -10.71
N ALA A 68 7.26 -17.82 -11.39
CA ALA A 68 7.89 -18.03 -12.69
C ALA A 68 9.05 -19.03 -12.58
N GLY A 69 9.87 -18.96 -11.52
CA GLY A 69 10.88 -19.98 -11.23
C GLY A 69 10.32 -21.37 -10.96
N LEU A 70 9.09 -21.47 -10.46
CA LEU A 70 8.37 -22.74 -10.25
C LEU A 70 7.59 -23.22 -11.50
N ARG A 71 7.26 -22.30 -12.43
CA ARG A 71 6.49 -22.58 -13.65
C ARG A 71 7.35 -22.74 -14.90
N GLY A 72 8.60 -22.26 -14.88
CA GLY A 72 9.44 -22.06 -16.07
C GLY A 72 9.72 -23.32 -16.87
N ASP A 73 9.79 -24.45 -16.22
CA ASP A 73 9.61 -25.77 -16.82
C ASP A 73 9.44 -26.72 -15.62
N LEU A 74 8.94 -27.93 -15.85
CA LEU A 74 8.71 -28.94 -14.83
C LEU A 74 9.78 -28.91 -13.71
N ILE A 75 9.38 -29.00 -12.44
CA ILE A 75 10.34 -29.23 -11.32
C ILE A 75 11.37 -30.21 -11.83
N ASP A 76 12.63 -29.76 -11.90
CA ASP A 76 13.70 -30.51 -12.54
C ASP A 76 13.69 -31.93 -12.00
N ARG A 77 13.54 -32.91 -12.91
CA ARG A 77 13.36 -34.30 -12.52
C ARG A 77 14.56 -34.77 -11.69
N ASP A 78 15.73 -34.19 -11.93
CA ASP A 78 16.95 -34.45 -11.19
C ASP A 78 16.87 -33.91 -9.75
N GLN A 79 16.24 -32.75 -9.53
CA GLN A 79 16.00 -32.21 -8.18
C GLN A 79 15.00 -33.05 -7.37
N LEU A 80 14.01 -33.64 -8.04
CA LEU A 80 13.10 -34.60 -7.41
C LEU A 80 13.81 -35.92 -7.08
N ASP A 81 14.67 -36.39 -7.98
CA ASP A 81 15.43 -37.63 -7.82
C ASP A 81 16.49 -37.51 -6.70
N GLU A 82 17.18 -36.37 -6.60
CA GLU A 82 18.09 -36.05 -5.48
C GLU A 82 17.35 -36.06 -4.14
N ARG A 83 16.16 -35.43 -4.06
CA ARG A 83 15.34 -35.47 -2.84
C ARG A 83 14.80 -36.86 -2.53
N ALA A 84 14.43 -37.64 -3.54
CA ALA A 84 13.96 -39.01 -3.36
C ALA A 84 15.09 -39.92 -2.84
N ARG A 85 16.31 -39.81 -3.38
CA ARG A 85 17.51 -40.48 -2.86
C ARG A 85 17.80 -40.07 -1.41
N ALA A 86 17.77 -38.78 -1.11
CA ALA A 86 18.10 -38.26 0.22
C ALA A 86 17.07 -38.63 1.30
N LEU A 87 15.77 -38.63 0.98
CA LEU A 87 14.71 -38.87 1.96
C LEU A 87 14.32 -40.34 2.09
N LEU A 88 14.35 -41.09 0.99
CA LEU A 88 13.81 -42.45 0.93
C LEU A 88 14.90 -43.51 0.77
N ASN A 89 16.19 -43.12 0.74
CA ASN A 89 17.32 -44.00 0.47
C ASN A 89 17.09 -44.87 -0.78
N MET A 90 16.39 -44.28 -1.77
CA MET A 90 15.88 -44.99 -2.94
C MET A 90 17.01 -45.12 -3.97
N VAL A 91 17.26 -46.32 -4.47
CA VAL A 91 18.33 -46.60 -5.43
C VAL A 91 17.68 -46.98 -6.76
N GLY A 92 18.25 -46.49 -7.87
CA GLY A 92 17.72 -46.74 -9.22
C GLY A 92 17.70 -48.23 -9.57
N LYS A 93 16.82 -48.63 -10.49
CA LYS A 93 16.66 -50.05 -10.92
C LYS A 93 17.99 -50.69 -11.39
N ASP A 94 18.89 -49.90 -11.95
CA ASP A 94 20.18 -50.35 -12.50
C ASP A 94 21.39 -49.99 -11.61
N GLU A 95 21.17 -49.57 -10.37
CA GLU A 95 22.22 -49.22 -9.40
C GLU A 95 22.44 -50.33 -8.37
N PHE A 96 23.69 -50.61 -8.02
CA PHE A 96 24.06 -51.68 -7.10
C PHE A 96 24.56 -51.13 -5.76
N VAL A 97 23.90 -51.50 -4.66
CA VAL A 97 24.31 -51.13 -3.30
C VAL A 97 25.37 -52.12 -2.82
N ALA A 98 26.62 -51.68 -2.73
CA ALA A 98 27.69 -52.46 -2.13
C ALA A 98 27.67 -52.25 -0.60
N PRO A 99 27.38 -53.29 0.20
CA PRO A 99 27.53 -53.19 1.65
C PRO A 99 29.01 -53.01 1.99
N TYR A 100 29.33 -51.98 2.76
CA TYR A 100 30.69 -51.78 3.26
C TYR A 100 31.06 -52.92 4.22
N GLY A 101 32.31 -53.39 4.10
CA GLY A 101 32.89 -54.32 5.07
C GLY A 101 32.97 -53.70 6.47
N PRO A 102 33.06 -54.53 7.52
CA PRO A 102 33.06 -54.04 8.90
C PRO A 102 34.18 -53.01 9.11
N GLY A 103 33.80 -51.80 9.53
CA GLY A 103 34.72 -50.73 9.90
C GLY A 103 35.02 -49.66 8.83
N LYS A 104 34.30 -49.60 7.71
CA LYS A 104 34.42 -48.48 6.75
C LYS A 104 33.08 -47.83 6.42
N GLN A 105 33.02 -46.51 6.53
CA GLN A 105 31.92 -45.65 6.10
C GLN A 105 32.50 -44.57 5.18
N LEU A 106 31.75 -44.13 4.17
CA LEU A 106 32.05 -42.88 3.47
C LEU A 106 31.38 -41.77 4.27
N PHE A 107 32.23 -40.90 4.85
CA PHE A 107 31.97 -39.86 5.85
C PHE A 107 31.96 -40.34 7.30
#